data_AF-L1KT03-F1
#
_entry.id   AF-L1KT03-F1
#
_cell.length_a   1.000
_cell.length_b   1.000
_cell.length_c   1.000
_cell.angle_alpha   90.00
_cell.angle_beta   90.00
_cell.angle_gamma   90.00
#
_symmetry.space_group_name_H-M   'P 1'
#
loop_
_entity.id
_entity.type
_entity.pdbx_description
1 polymer ?
#
loop_
_entity_poly.entity_id
_entity_poly.type
_entity_poly.pdbx_seq_one_letter_code
_entity_poly.pdbx_strand_id
1 'polypeptide(L)'
;MTKDVIALTPQMPNVWALMASLYAGGSDLDMSAAADGAVVQLHGPGGRPLVSVESPLLVQVPGEAERLLGQAVETPYWWTEARASTAVPEAEKLAGVVCGRLNALLGGVTWPPGAASTKVVDVSAVPSAGAGQPAVDVVTDKVAVVLIDRPVVALTTWLAEIMRTAAASRRALQIVTPPHVRLTAPTRTTLARIPNRWVVQDPDRGYYDGLSGAVLRWQDGAFQPALTEVGEADGGEDDKADGKTGARATVATAFARAPETPLGRQLIVAFRTVHQADEGLLLGRALETAWETLTGSVPGGWGTAEPVNLPWSPRQLTDLARERVPEPSHLIVVGGPERPAIATVRVSRTTKGVEEDVVLTIGYGADEELPLDRIQPLAEALVTGHSLKTMLVSVRRSRPDLTTAPRLEGPPIPYAFTLGPEDVHAIGADHARRPPVDVRPVSLGAPARPALHFPLGEAEDAEAWGRLQQLTAHLRSATTRRT
;
A
#
# COMPACT_ATOMS: atom_id res chain seq x y z
N MET A 1 9.83 -20.53 -1.68
CA MET A 1 9.23 -19.17 -1.75
C MET A 1 10.17 -18.29 -2.53
N THR A 2 9.65 -17.26 -3.21
CA THR A 2 10.47 -16.38 -4.07
C THR A 2 11.49 -15.66 -3.21
N LYS A 3 12.74 -15.67 -3.67
CA LYS A 3 13.87 -15.07 -2.98
C LYS A 3 14.33 -13.88 -3.81
N ASP A 4 13.87 -12.70 -3.44
CA ASP A 4 14.37 -11.46 -4.01
C ASP A 4 15.78 -11.22 -3.43
N VAL A 5 16.73 -10.85 -4.29
CA VAL A 5 18.05 -10.37 -3.87
C VAL A 5 18.22 -8.96 -4.41
N ILE A 6 18.56 -8.01 -3.56
CA ILE A 6 18.64 -6.58 -3.90
C ILE A 6 20.07 -6.08 -3.69
N ALA A 7 20.65 -5.48 -4.72
CA ALA A 7 21.89 -4.72 -4.62
C ALA A 7 21.57 -3.24 -4.38
N LEU A 8 22.13 -2.68 -3.30
CA LEU A 8 22.05 -1.27 -2.95
C LEU A 8 23.44 -0.67 -3.14
N THR A 9 23.64 0.02 -4.26
CA THR A 9 24.96 0.47 -4.74
C THR A 9 25.06 2.00 -4.70
N PRO A 10 26.22 2.58 -4.36
CA PRO A 10 26.40 4.04 -4.33
C PRO A 10 26.51 4.66 -5.73
N GLN A 11 26.77 3.85 -6.76
CA GLN A 11 27.00 4.28 -8.14
C GLN A 11 25.99 3.63 -9.08
N MET A 12 25.65 4.33 -10.16
CA MET A 12 24.73 3.80 -11.17
C MET A 12 25.31 2.54 -11.81
N PRO A 13 24.61 1.39 -11.79
CA PRO A 13 24.98 0.25 -12.59
C PRO A 13 24.85 0.60 -14.07
N ASN A 14 25.99 0.86 -14.72
CA ASN A 14 26.03 1.05 -16.16
C ASN A 14 25.79 -0.30 -16.88
N VAL A 15 25.54 -0.25 -18.19
CA VAL A 15 25.28 -1.45 -18.98
C VAL A 15 26.39 -2.49 -18.83
N TRP A 16 27.66 -2.08 -18.78
CA TRP A 16 28.78 -3.01 -18.60
C TRP A 16 28.79 -3.70 -17.24
N ALA A 17 28.50 -2.99 -16.15
CA ALA A 17 28.42 -3.54 -14.82
C ALA A 17 27.26 -4.55 -14.71
N LEU A 18 26.11 -4.23 -15.32
CA LEU A 18 24.96 -5.14 -15.42
C LEU A 18 25.31 -6.38 -16.26
N MET A 19 25.92 -6.21 -17.43
CA MET A 19 26.29 -7.34 -18.29
C MET A 19 27.35 -8.24 -17.62
N ALA A 20 28.36 -7.66 -16.97
CA ALA A 20 29.40 -8.40 -16.25
C ALA A 20 28.84 -9.17 -15.04
N SER A 21 27.81 -8.64 -14.38
CA SER A 21 27.12 -9.32 -13.29
C SER A 21 26.15 -10.40 -13.79
N LEU A 22 25.53 -10.21 -14.96
CA LEU A 22 24.61 -11.17 -15.59
C LEU A 22 25.32 -12.38 -16.20
N TYR A 23 26.47 -12.18 -16.87
CA TYR A 23 27.32 -13.26 -17.42
C TYR A 23 27.99 -14.14 -16.36
N ALA A 24 27.61 -13.96 -15.11
CA ALA A 24 28.18 -14.64 -13.98
C ALA A 24 27.78 -16.09 -13.77
N GLY A 25 26.63 -16.47 -14.29
CA GLY A 25 26.15 -17.85 -14.24
C GLY A 25 26.76 -18.76 -15.31
N GLY A 26 27.78 -18.30 -16.05
CA GLY A 26 28.44 -19.07 -17.11
C GLY A 26 28.01 -18.66 -18.52
N SER A 27 28.68 -19.21 -19.54
CA SER A 27 28.43 -18.93 -20.97
C SER A 27 27.11 -19.50 -21.49
N ASP A 28 26.49 -20.40 -20.72
CA ASP A 28 25.37 -21.23 -21.19
C ASP A 28 24.00 -20.62 -20.83
N LEU A 29 23.99 -19.40 -20.31
CA LEU A 29 22.79 -18.62 -19.99
C LEU A 29 22.42 -17.70 -21.16
N ASP A 30 21.17 -17.80 -21.59
CA ASP A 30 20.59 -16.87 -22.56
C ASP A 30 19.98 -15.66 -21.85
N MET A 31 20.01 -14.50 -22.52
CA MET A 31 19.43 -13.26 -22.00
C MET A 31 18.35 -12.73 -22.94
N SER A 32 17.26 -12.24 -22.36
CA SER A 32 16.26 -11.46 -23.10
C SER A 32 15.87 -10.20 -22.34
N ALA A 33 15.38 -9.22 -23.07
CA ALA A 33 14.76 -8.03 -22.51
C ALA A 33 13.23 -8.22 -22.46
N ALA A 34 12.61 -7.77 -21.37
CA ALA A 34 11.16 -7.78 -21.17
C ALA A 34 10.69 -6.39 -20.69
N ALA A 35 9.37 -6.16 -20.69
CA ALA A 35 8.74 -4.91 -20.25
C ALA A 35 9.36 -3.67 -20.91
N ASP A 36 9.41 -3.64 -22.24
CA ASP A 36 10.01 -2.56 -23.04
C ASP A 36 11.45 -2.21 -22.67
N GLY A 37 12.22 -3.21 -22.21
CA GLY A 37 13.62 -3.07 -21.81
C GLY A 37 13.82 -2.72 -20.33
N ALA A 38 12.74 -2.57 -19.56
CA ALA A 38 12.83 -2.27 -18.13
C ALA A 38 13.29 -3.47 -17.27
N VAL A 39 13.22 -4.69 -17.81
CA VAL A 39 13.64 -5.92 -17.13
C VAL A 39 14.55 -6.74 -18.03
N VAL A 40 15.65 -7.25 -17.47
CA VAL A 40 16.52 -8.23 -18.12
C VAL A 40 16.30 -9.59 -17.50
N GLN A 41 16.10 -10.62 -18.33
CA GLN A 41 15.83 -11.98 -17.88
C GLN A 41 16.97 -12.93 -18.25
N LEU A 42 17.49 -13.65 -17.26
CA LEU A 42 18.42 -14.76 -17.44
C LEU A 42 17.62 -16.05 -17.62
N HIS A 43 17.91 -16.78 -18.70
CA HIS A 43 17.27 -18.04 -19.03
C HIS A 43 18.25 -19.19 -18.91
N GLY A 44 17.78 -20.28 -18.30
CA GLY A 44 18.47 -21.56 -18.32
C GLY A 44 18.19 -22.33 -19.62
N PRO A 45 18.76 -23.54 -19.74
CA PRO A 45 18.55 -24.41 -20.90
C PRO A 45 17.06 -24.59 -21.23
N GLY A 46 16.72 -24.51 -22.52
CA GLY A 46 15.34 -24.62 -23.01
C GLY A 46 14.49 -23.35 -22.82
N GLY A 47 15.11 -22.19 -22.62
CA GLY A 47 14.44 -20.89 -22.61
C GLY A 47 13.63 -20.58 -21.34
N ARG A 48 13.88 -21.32 -20.26
CA ARG A 48 13.18 -21.13 -18.98
C ARG A 48 13.79 -19.95 -18.22
N PRO A 49 13.02 -18.94 -17.82
CA PRO A 49 13.56 -17.81 -17.09
C PRO A 49 13.88 -18.20 -15.63
N LEU A 50 15.09 -17.89 -15.20
CA LEU A 50 15.64 -18.20 -13.89
C LEU A 50 15.67 -16.97 -12.99
N VAL A 51 16.15 -15.84 -13.51
CA VAL A 51 16.29 -14.59 -12.75
C VAL A 51 15.80 -13.43 -13.61
N SER A 52 15.01 -12.53 -13.03
CA SER A 52 14.70 -11.22 -13.62
C SER A 52 15.41 -10.14 -12.84
N VAL A 53 16.13 -9.26 -13.54
CA VAL A 53 16.78 -8.08 -12.97
C VAL A 53 16.02 -6.86 -13.43
N GLU A 54 15.44 -6.13 -12.48
CA GLU A 54 14.75 -4.87 -12.74
C GLU A 54 15.76 -3.75 -13.00
N SER A 55 15.35 -2.75 -13.80
CA SER A 55 16.16 -1.56 -14.05
C SER A 55 16.57 -0.88 -12.74
N PRO A 56 17.85 -0.48 -12.59
CA PRO A 56 18.30 0.22 -11.40
C PRO A 56 17.49 1.49 -11.14
N LEU A 57 16.98 1.62 -9.92
CA LEU A 57 16.19 2.76 -9.47
C LEU A 57 17.03 3.64 -8.54
N LEU A 58 17.23 4.91 -8.90
CA LEU A 58 17.90 5.88 -8.03
C LEU A 58 16.95 6.31 -6.90
N VAL A 59 17.24 5.90 -5.67
CA VAL A 59 16.51 6.30 -4.47
C VAL A 59 17.23 7.46 -3.80
N GLN A 60 16.53 8.60 -3.74
CA GLN A 60 17.04 9.84 -3.14
C GLN A 60 16.39 10.13 -1.78
N VAL A 61 15.43 9.29 -1.36
CA VAL A 61 14.61 9.51 -0.17
C VAL A 61 15.19 8.71 1.01
N PRO A 62 15.61 9.38 2.09
CA PRO A 62 16.19 8.70 3.25
C PRO A 62 15.22 7.69 3.88
N GLY A 63 15.76 6.59 4.41
CA GLY A 63 14.99 5.62 5.20
C GLY A 63 14.22 4.55 4.41
N GLU A 64 14.13 4.63 3.08
CA GLU A 64 13.36 3.64 2.29
C GLU A 64 13.92 2.20 2.38
N ALA A 65 15.24 2.03 2.34
CA ALA A 65 15.87 0.72 2.51
C ALA A 65 15.62 0.17 3.93
N GLU A 66 15.64 1.02 4.95
CA GLU A 66 15.35 0.61 6.32
C GLU A 66 13.87 0.21 6.47
N ARG A 67 12.97 1.02 5.92
CA ARG A 67 11.52 0.79 5.96
C ARG A 67 11.10 -0.50 5.25
N LEU A 68 11.70 -0.80 4.08
CA LEU A 68 11.30 -1.94 3.25
C LEU A 68 12.11 -3.21 3.50
N LEU A 69 13.39 -3.08 3.87
CA LEU A 69 14.33 -4.20 3.99
C LEU A 69 14.86 -4.41 5.41
N GLY A 70 14.67 -3.44 6.31
CA GLY A 70 15.29 -3.43 7.63
C GLY A 70 16.78 -3.11 7.60
N GLN A 71 17.25 -2.43 6.54
CA GLN A 71 18.66 -2.15 6.31
C GLN A 71 18.91 -0.67 6.04
N ALA A 72 19.66 0.00 6.92
CA ALA A 72 20.03 1.40 6.75
C ALA A 72 21.06 1.57 5.63
N VAL A 73 20.80 2.50 4.71
CA VAL A 73 21.69 2.86 3.60
C VAL A 73 21.64 4.38 3.41
N GLU A 74 22.81 5.01 3.25
CA GLU A 74 22.92 6.44 3.00
C GLU A 74 22.43 6.78 1.59
N THR A 75 21.62 7.83 1.47
CA THR A 75 21.12 8.35 0.20
C THR A 75 22.06 9.38 -0.43
N PRO A 76 22.13 9.48 -1.76
CA PRO A 76 21.39 8.66 -2.73
C PRO A 76 22.06 7.30 -2.98
N TYR A 77 21.26 6.30 -3.32
CA TYR A 77 21.76 4.98 -3.73
C TYR A 77 20.91 4.40 -4.86
N TRP A 78 21.48 3.44 -5.59
CA TRP A 78 20.80 2.71 -6.66
C TRP A 78 20.30 1.36 -6.14
N TRP A 79 19.00 1.15 -6.28
CA TRP A 79 18.29 -0.09 -5.97
C TRP A 79 18.20 -0.96 -7.22
N THR A 80 18.83 -2.12 -7.21
CA THR A 80 18.73 -3.11 -8.30
C THR A 80 18.19 -4.42 -7.73
N GLU A 81 17.01 -4.83 -8.19
CA GLU A 81 16.31 -6.00 -7.68
C GLU A 81 16.43 -7.18 -8.65
N ALA A 82 16.96 -8.30 -8.16
CA ALA A 82 17.04 -9.57 -8.86
C ALA A 82 16.04 -10.56 -8.25
N ARG A 83 15.01 -10.93 -9.01
CA ARG A 83 13.97 -11.89 -8.61
C ARG A 83 14.29 -13.28 -9.14
N ALA A 84 14.45 -14.24 -8.25
CA ALA A 84 14.69 -15.63 -8.61
C ALA A 84 13.38 -16.42 -8.78
N SER A 85 13.32 -17.30 -9.79
CA SER A 85 12.23 -18.26 -9.95
C SER A 85 12.18 -19.24 -8.76
N THR A 86 10.99 -19.47 -8.20
CA THR A 86 10.80 -20.46 -7.12
C THR A 86 10.90 -21.90 -7.57
N ALA A 87 10.76 -22.14 -8.86
CA ALA A 87 10.66 -23.48 -9.40
C ALA A 87 12.04 -24.08 -9.72
N VAL A 88 13.15 -23.37 -9.43
CA VAL A 88 14.54 -23.84 -9.55
C VAL A 88 15.33 -23.45 -8.30
N PRO A 89 15.83 -24.41 -7.49
CA PRO A 89 16.60 -24.10 -6.29
C PRO A 89 17.85 -23.25 -6.53
N GLU A 90 18.51 -23.41 -7.68
CA GLU A 90 19.73 -22.70 -8.07
C GLU A 90 19.48 -21.24 -8.45
N ALA A 91 18.23 -20.86 -8.80
CA ALA A 91 17.91 -19.51 -9.24
C ALA A 91 18.17 -18.44 -8.15
N GLU A 92 17.93 -18.78 -6.88
CA GLU A 92 18.24 -17.89 -5.76
C GLU A 92 19.74 -17.62 -5.67
N LYS A 93 20.56 -18.67 -5.79
CA LYS A 93 22.02 -18.52 -5.78
C LYS A 93 22.48 -17.66 -6.96
N LEU A 94 21.86 -17.84 -8.13
CA LEU A 94 22.15 -17.03 -9.31
C LEU A 94 21.81 -15.54 -9.07
N ALA A 95 20.66 -15.22 -8.48
CA ALA A 95 20.32 -13.85 -8.08
C ALA A 95 21.32 -13.28 -7.06
N GLY A 96 21.73 -14.10 -6.08
CA GLY A 96 22.82 -13.79 -5.13
C GLY A 96 24.14 -13.43 -5.80
N VAL A 97 24.46 -14.10 -6.91
CA VAL A 97 25.67 -13.88 -7.68
C VAL A 97 25.61 -12.61 -8.53
N VAL A 98 24.46 -12.35 -9.17
CA VAL A 98 24.23 -11.10 -9.91
C VAL A 98 24.42 -9.90 -8.98
N CYS A 99 23.70 -9.88 -7.85
CA CYS A 99 23.78 -8.78 -6.89
C CYS A 99 25.15 -8.70 -6.19
N GLY A 100 25.76 -9.84 -5.86
CA GLY A 100 27.09 -9.88 -5.25
C GLY A 100 28.19 -9.33 -6.17
N ARG A 101 28.11 -9.58 -7.48
CA ARG A 101 29.05 -9.02 -8.44
C ARG A 101 28.81 -7.55 -8.74
N LEU A 102 27.56 -7.09 -8.79
CA LEU A 102 27.26 -5.66 -8.86
C LEU A 102 27.93 -4.92 -7.70
N ASN A 103 27.80 -5.46 -6.48
CA ASN A 103 28.44 -4.87 -5.31
C ASN A 103 29.96 -4.98 -5.33
N ALA A 104 30.53 -6.06 -5.88
CA ALA A 104 31.98 -6.16 -6.05
C ALA A 104 32.54 -5.11 -7.02
N LEU A 105 31.77 -4.71 -8.04
CA LEU A 105 32.15 -3.71 -9.04
C LEU A 105 31.90 -2.27 -8.58
N LEU A 106 30.78 -2.03 -7.90
CA LEU A 106 30.26 -0.68 -7.62
C LEU A 106 30.35 -0.29 -6.14
N GLY A 107 30.73 -1.22 -5.26
CA GLY A 107 30.59 -1.11 -3.81
C GLY A 107 29.13 -1.27 -3.36
N GLY A 108 28.87 -1.05 -2.07
CA GLY A 108 27.52 -1.13 -1.50
C GLY A 108 27.24 -2.44 -0.77
N VAL A 109 25.96 -2.79 -0.66
CA VAL A 109 25.46 -3.86 0.22
C VAL A 109 24.36 -4.67 -0.45
N THR A 110 24.23 -5.96 -0.07
CA THR A 110 23.19 -6.86 -0.60
C THR A 110 22.18 -7.17 0.48
N TRP A 111 20.91 -7.20 0.09
CA TRP A 111 19.84 -7.77 0.88
C TRP A 111 19.33 -9.08 0.23
N PRO A 112 19.03 -10.14 1.00
CA PRO A 112 19.25 -10.25 2.44
C PRO A 112 20.75 -10.35 2.78
N PRO A 113 21.16 -10.01 4.02
CA PRO A 113 22.54 -10.16 4.45
C PRO A 113 23.05 -11.59 4.22
N GLY A 114 24.22 -11.73 3.58
CA GLY A 114 24.83 -13.02 3.27
C GLY A 114 24.38 -13.67 1.95
N ALA A 115 23.42 -13.10 1.22
CA ALA A 115 23.03 -13.60 -0.10
C ALA A 115 24.09 -13.34 -1.19
N ALA A 116 24.94 -12.33 -0.98
CA ALA A 116 25.98 -11.95 -1.94
C ALA A 116 26.98 -13.10 -2.17
N SER A 117 27.20 -13.43 -3.44
CA SER A 117 28.25 -14.35 -3.87
C SER A 117 28.89 -13.84 -5.16
N THR A 118 30.09 -14.31 -5.47
CA THR A 118 30.74 -14.10 -6.78
C THR A 118 31.01 -15.41 -7.51
N LYS A 119 30.76 -16.55 -6.84
CA LYS A 119 30.98 -17.90 -7.37
C LYS A 119 30.03 -18.18 -8.54
N VAL A 120 30.52 -18.83 -9.58
CA VAL A 120 29.69 -19.28 -10.70
C VAL A 120 28.70 -20.34 -10.19
N VAL A 121 27.45 -20.27 -10.65
CA VAL A 121 26.39 -21.25 -10.35
C VAL A 121 26.15 -22.09 -11.59
N ASP A 122 26.32 -23.40 -11.47
CA ASP A 122 25.97 -24.33 -12.54
C ASP A 122 24.45 -24.54 -12.57
N VAL A 123 23.83 -24.19 -13.70
CA VAL A 123 22.39 -24.32 -13.95
C VAL A 123 22.06 -25.35 -15.04
N SER A 124 23.07 -26.09 -15.53
CA SER A 124 22.95 -27.02 -16.66
C SER A 124 22.10 -28.26 -16.33
N ALA A 125 21.99 -28.63 -15.06
CA ALA A 125 21.30 -29.83 -14.59
C ALA A 125 19.78 -29.68 -14.39
N VAL A 126 19.19 -28.52 -14.73
CA VAL A 126 17.78 -28.23 -14.45
C VAL A 126 16.88 -28.73 -15.60
N PRO A 127 15.92 -29.66 -15.36
CA PRO A 127 15.02 -30.13 -16.41
C PRO A 127 14.14 -29.01 -16.98
N SER A 128 13.93 -29.03 -18.29
CA SER A 128 13.07 -28.08 -19.00
C SER A 128 11.59 -28.32 -18.66
N ALA A 129 10.91 -27.28 -18.16
CA ALA A 129 9.46 -27.23 -18.11
C ALA A 129 9.00 -25.78 -18.37
N GLY A 130 8.15 -25.62 -19.40
CA GLY A 130 7.19 -24.52 -19.62
C GLY A 130 7.68 -23.07 -19.64
N ALA A 131 7.25 -22.31 -20.65
CA ALA A 131 7.42 -20.86 -20.76
C ALA A 131 6.50 -20.11 -19.76
N GLY A 132 6.90 -20.03 -18.49
CA GLY A 132 6.30 -19.12 -17.50
C GLY A 132 7.21 -17.92 -17.30
N GLN A 133 6.67 -16.70 -17.15
CA GLN A 133 7.48 -15.56 -16.69
C GLN A 133 7.97 -15.83 -15.26
N PRO A 134 9.24 -15.57 -14.92
CA PRO A 134 9.76 -15.85 -13.58
C PRO A 134 9.13 -14.95 -12.50
N ALA A 135 8.38 -13.93 -12.93
CA ALA A 135 7.64 -12.98 -12.12
C ALA A 135 6.33 -13.54 -11.52
N VAL A 136 5.79 -14.63 -12.06
CA VAL A 136 4.55 -15.22 -11.55
C VAL A 136 4.75 -16.72 -11.39
N ASP A 137 4.52 -17.22 -10.18
CA ASP A 137 4.84 -18.60 -9.82
C ASP A 137 3.80 -19.61 -10.33
N VAL A 138 2.52 -19.23 -10.28
CA VAL A 138 1.41 -20.05 -10.80
C VAL A 138 0.42 -19.16 -11.53
N VAL A 139 0.07 -19.54 -12.76
CA VAL A 139 -1.01 -18.91 -13.52
C VAL A 139 -2.07 -19.96 -13.81
N THR A 140 -3.32 -19.65 -13.49
CA THR A 140 -4.49 -20.44 -13.87
C THR A 140 -5.44 -19.57 -14.68
N ASP A 141 -6.58 -20.11 -15.12
CA ASP A 141 -7.60 -19.31 -15.79
C ASP A 141 -8.26 -18.27 -14.86
N LYS A 142 -8.08 -18.40 -13.54
CA LYS A 142 -8.72 -17.54 -12.53
C LYS A 142 -7.74 -16.62 -11.80
N VAL A 143 -6.50 -17.06 -11.58
CA VAL A 143 -5.56 -16.32 -10.72
C VAL A 143 -4.15 -16.28 -11.32
N ALA A 144 -3.44 -15.21 -10.98
CA ALA A 144 -1.99 -15.15 -10.96
C ALA A 144 -1.54 -15.23 -9.50
N VAL A 145 -0.68 -16.19 -9.17
CA VAL A 145 -0.13 -16.41 -7.84
C VAL A 145 1.32 -16.02 -7.81
N VAL A 146 1.69 -15.22 -6.81
CA VAL A 146 3.05 -14.77 -6.56
C VAL A 146 3.42 -15.13 -5.14
N LEU A 147 4.52 -15.84 -4.95
CA LEU A 147 5.11 -16.13 -3.66
C LEU A 147 6.06 -14.97 -3.32
N ILE A 148 6.05 -14.49 -2.08
CA ILE A 148 6.99 -13.45 -1.64
C ILE A 148 7.44 -13.76 -0.22
N ASP A 149 8.77 -13.81 -0.02
CA ASP A 149 9.40 -14.01 1.28
C ASP A 149 10.38 -12.85 1.55
N ARG A 150 9.83 -11.74 2.04
CA ARG A 150 10.57 -10.56 2.47
C ARG A 150 9.88 -9.89 3.66
N PRO A 151 10.59 -9.15 4.53
CA PRO A 151 10.03 -8.56 5.74
C PRO A 151 8.80 -7.68 5.49
N VAL A 152 8.80 -6.95 4.38
CA VAL A 152 7.73 -6.03 3.98
C VAL A 152 7.49 -6.11 2.47
N VAL A 153 6.26 -6.45 2.07
CA VAL A 153 5.79 -6.37 0.68
C VAL A 153 5.26 -4.97 0.41
N ALA A 154 5.89 -4.31 -0.54
CA ALA A 154 5.61 -2.94 -0.97
C ALA A 154 4.88 -2.91 -2.32
N LEU A 155 4.23 -1.79 -2.64
CA LEU A 155 3.56 -1.62 -3.93
C LEU A 155 4.60 -1.22 -4.98
N THR A 156 5.42 -2.17 -5.39
CA THR A 156 6.49 -1.97 -6.37
C THR A 156 5.94 -1.78 -7.78
N THR A 157 6.74 -1.21 -8.69
CA THR A 157 6.38 -1.10 -10.11
C THR A 157 6.05 -2.46 -10.70
N TRP A 158 6.84 -3.48 -10.36
CA TRP A 158 6.59 -4.87 -10.74
C TRP A 158 5.26 -5.40 -10.20
N LEU A 159 4.95 -5.19 -8.92
CA LEU A 159 3.69 -5.67 -8.35
C LEU A 159 2.50 -4.97 -8.99
N ALA A 160 2.59 -3.66 -9.20
CA ALA A 160 1.58 -2.89 -9.90
C ALA A 160 1.37 -3.39 -11.35
N GLU A 161 2.43 -3.81 -12.04
CA GLU A 161 2.35 -4.34 -13.40
C GLU A 161 1.75 -5.74 -13.45
N ILE A 162 2.10 -6.62 -12.51
CA ILE A 162 1.44 -7.93 -12.34
C ILE A 162 -0.06 -7.74 -12.12
N MET A 163 -0.44 -6.79 -11.26
CA MET A 163 -1.85 -6.49 -11.02
C MET A 163 -2.56 -5.99 -12.27
N ARG A 164 -1.92 -5.12 -13.04
CA ARG A 164 -2.46 -4.60 -14.31
C ARG A 164 -2.67 -5.73 -15.32
N THR A 165 -1.67 -6.62 -15.46
CA THR A 165 -1.70 -7.77 -16.37
C THR A 165 -2.75 -8.80 -15.96
N ALA A 166 -2.85 -9.10 -14.66
CA ALA A 166 -3.87 -9.99 -14.12
C ALA A 166 -5.28 -9.43 -14.40
N ALA A 167 -5.51 -8.15 -14.12
CA ALA A 167 -6.78 -7.49 -14.38
C ALA A 167 -7.14 -7.48 -15.88
N ALA A 168 -6.20 -7.15 -16.77
CA ALA A 168 -6.40 -7.18 -18.22
C ALA A 168 -6.78 -8.58 -18.72
N SER A 169 -6.25 -9.61 -18.07
CA SER A 169 -6.55 -11.01 -18.36
C SER A 169 -7.76 -11.56 -17.58
N ARG A 170 -8.50 -10.71 -16.85
CA ARG A 170 -9.62 -11.11 -15.97
C ARG A 170 -9.25 -12.14 -14.89
N ARG A 171 -8.01 -12.13 -14.45
CA ARG A 171 -7.49 -12.95 -13.34
C ARG A 171 -7.40 -12.11 -12.07
N ALA A 172 -7.53 -12.75 -10.92
CA ALA A 172 -7.22 -12.14 -9.63
C ALA A 172 -5.73 -12.31 -9.28
N LEU A 173 -5.15 -11.38 -8.54
CA LEU A 173 -3.82 -11.57 -7.96
C LEU A 173 -3.93 -12.21 -6.57
N GLN A 174 -3.16 -13.27 -6.32
CA GLN A 174 -3.00 -13.89 -5.00
C GLN A 174 -1.53 -13.87 -4.58
N ILE A 175 -1.20 -13.13 -3.52
CA ILE A 175 0.16 -13.08 -2.98
C ILE A 175 0.28 -14.07 -1.83
N VAL A 176 1.19 -15.04 -1.91
CA VAL A 176 1.45 -16.06 -0.89
C VAL A 176 2.69 -15.69 -0.09
N THR A 177 2.58 -15.55 1.23
CA THR A 177 3.70 -15.16 2.11
C THR A 177 3.79 -16.02 3.36
N PRO A 178 4.98 -16.17 3.99
CA PRO A 178 5.10 -16.58 5.40
C PRO A 178 4.34 -15.67 6.37
N PRO A 179 4.12 -16.10 7.63
CA PRO A 179 3.45 -15.30 8.66
C PRO A 179 4.27 -14.11 9.17
N HIS A 180 5.59 -14.10 8.97
CA HIS A 180 6.45 -12.98 9.40
C HIS A 180 6.38 -11.77 8.45
N VAL A 181 5.86 -11.97 7.24
CA VAL A 181 5.78 -10.95 6.20
C VAL A 181 4.69 -9.95 6.51
N ARG A 182 4.94 -8.68 6.20
CA ARG A 182 3.99 -7.58 6.43
C ARG A 182 3.74 -6.82 5.13
N LEU A 183 2.64 -6.08 5.07
CA LEU A 183 2.31 -5.24 3.92
C LEU A 183 2.51 -3.76 4.24
N THR A 184 2.96 -2.98 3.27
CA THR A 184 2.84 -1.51 3.33
C THR A 184 1.38 -1.08 3.21
N ALA A 185 1.03 0.12 3.69
CA ALA A 185 -0.33 0.66 3.58
C ALA A 185 -0.85 0.75 2.12
N PRO A 186 -0.05 1.18 1.12
CA PRO A 186 -0.43 1.13 -0.29
C PRO A 186 -0.73 -0.29 -0.79
N THR A 187 0.11 -1.26 -0.45
CA THR A 187 -0.09 -2.67 -0.82
C THR A 187 -1.35 -3.25 -0.21
N ARG A 188 -1.56 -3.03 1.10
CA ARG A 188 -2.77 -3.45 1.82
C ARG A 188 -4.04 -2.93 1.14
N THR A 189 -4.09 -1.62 0.89
CA THR A 189 -5.27 -0.97 0.29
C THR A 189 -5.59 -1.54 -1.09
N THR A 190 -4.54 -1.86 -1.83
CA THR A 190 -4.63 -2.41 -3.17
C THR A 190 -5.10 -3.87 -3.17
N LEU A 191 -4.62 -4.69 -2.23
CA LEU A 191 -5.04 -6.09 -2.06
C LEU A 191 -6.40 -6.25 -1.40
N ALA A 192 -6.86 -5.27 -0.62
CA ALA A 192 -8.20 -5.29 -0.02
C ALA A 192 -9.34 -5.24 -1.06
N ARG A 193 -9.03 -4.96 -2.34
CA ARG A 193 -10.00 -4.95 -3.43
C ARG A 193 -10.22 -6.37 -3.96
N ILE A 194 -11.47 -6.81 -3.94
CA ILE A 194 -11.89 -8.05 -4.61
C ILE A 194 -11.59 -7.92 -6.12
N PRO A 195 -11.06 -8.97 -6.79
CA PRO A 195 -10.88 -10.35 -6.30
C PRO A 195 -9.49 -10.67 -5.73
N ASN A 196 -8.63 -9.68 -5.46
CA ASN A 196 -7.27 -9.93 -4.99
C ASN A 196 -7.24 -10.55 -3.59
N ARG A 197 -6.11 -11.21 -3.26
CA ARG A 197 -5.93 -11.84 -1.96
C ARG A 197 -4.50 -11.82 -1.45
N TRP A 198 -4.35 -11.63 -0.14
CA TRP A 198 -3.14 -11.94 0.60
C TRP A 198 -3.31 -13.30 1.29
N VAL A 199 -2.59 -14.31 0.82
CA VAL A 199 -2.58 -15.68 1.33
C VAL A 199 -1.38 -15.85 2.25
N VAL A 200 -1.62 -16.19 3.50
CA VAL A 200 -0.58 -16.45 4.48
C VAL A 200 -0.43 -17.96 4.61
N GLN A 201 0.77 -18.46 4.37
CA GLN A 201 1.14 -19.85 4.55
C GLN A 201 1.73 -20.02 5.95
N ASP A 202 0.91 -20.52 6.87
CA ASP A 202 1.32 -20.89 8.23
C ASP A 202 1.75 -22.38 8.22
N PRO A 203 3.02 -22.70 8.57
CA PRO A 203 3.52 -24.07 8.56
C PRO A 203 2.69 -25.04 9.41
N ASP A 204 2.10 -24.56 10.51
CA ASP A 204 1.36 -25.39 11.46
C ASP A 204 -0.16 -25.35 11.21
N ARG A 205 -0.65 -24.30 10.55
CA ARG A 205 -2.10 -24.00 10.46
C ARG A 205 -2.65 -23.88 9.03
N GLY A 206 -1.83 -24.17 8.03
CA GLY A 206 -2.24 -24.17 6.62
C GLY A 206 -2.32 -22.75 6.05
N TYR A 207 -3.34 -22.49 5.22
CA TYR A 207 -3.47 -21.21 4.52
C TYR A 207 -4.62 -20.39 5.08
N TYR A 208 -4.40 -19.09 5.24
CA TYR A 208 -5.45 -18.14 5.60
C TYR A 208 -5.29 -16.81 4.90
N ASP A 209 -6.35 -16.01 4.85
CA ASP A 209 -6.34 -14.68 4.28
C ASP A 209 -5.76 -13.69 5.30
N GLY A 210 -4.66 -13.02 4.96
CA GLY A 210 -3.96 -12.14 5.89
C GLY A 210 -4.70 -10.82 6.22
N LEU A 211 -5.78 -10.49 5.50
CA LEU A 211 -6.59 -9.29 5.78
C LEU A 211 -7.87 -9.60 6.55
N SER A 212 -8.49 -10.75 6.28
CA SER A 212 -9.78 -11.15 6.85
C SER A 212 -9.69 -12.29 7.86
N GLY A 213 -8.59 -13.03 7.88
CA GLY A 213 -8.42 -14.23 8.69
C GLY A 213 -9.14 -15.47 8.17
N ALA A 214 -9.86 -15.39 7.05
CA ALA A 214 -10.59 -16.53 6.50
C ALA A 214 -9.63 -17.69 6.17
N VAL A 215 -9.91 -18.90 6.66
CA VAL A 215 -9.16 -20.11 6.27
C VAL A 215 -9.33 -20.34 4.77
N LEU A 216 -8.24 -20.64 4.08
CA LEU A 216 -8.20 -20.80 2.64
C LEU A 216 -7.85 -22.24 2.25
N ARG A 217 -8.40 -22.70 1.13
CA ARG A 217 -8.03 -23.95 0.49
C ARG A 217 -7.77 -23.72 -0.99
N TRP A 218 -6.82 -24.44 -1.55
CA TRP A 218 -6.61 -24.47 -3.00
C TRP A 218 -7.70 -25.32 -3.65
N GLN A 219 -8.58 -24.70 -4.43
CA GLN A 219 -9.72 -25.34 -5.07
C GLN A 219 -10.00 -24.67 -6.42
N ASP A 220 -10.27 -25.48 -7.44
CA ASP A 220 -10.54 -25.04 -8.82
C ASP A 220 -9.53 -24.02 -9.36
N GLY A 221 -8.26 -24.25 -9.08
CA GLY A 221 -7.14 -23.44 -9.56
C GLY A 221 -6.96 -22.10 -8.84
N ALA A 222 -7.51 -21.89 -7.64
CA ALA A 222 -7.32 -20.68 -6.83
C ALA A 222 -7.40 -20.96 -5.33
N PHE A 223 -6.79 -20.12 -4.49
CA PHE A 223 -7.13 -20.11 -3.07
C PHE A 223 -8.52 -19.51 -2.87
N GLN A 224 -9.41 -20.23 -2.16
CA GLN A 224 -10.79 -19.83 -1.88
C GLN A 224 -11.12 -20.00 -0.39
N PRO A 225 -12.01 -19.17 0.21
CA PRO A 225 -12.39 -19.32 1.61
C PRO A 225 -13.07 -20.67 1.87
N ALA A 226 -12.67 -21.34 2.94
CA ALA A 226 -13.37 -22.52 3.43
C ALA A 226 -14.67 -22.08 4.12
N LEU A 227 -15.78 -22.26 3.43
CA LEU A 227 -17.11 -21.96 3.94
C LEU A 227 -17.64 -23.15 4.74
N THR A 228 -18.17 -22.90 5.93
CA THR A 228 -18.94 -23.87 6.71
C THR A 228 -20.42 -23.55 6.62
N GLU A 229 -21.25 -24.58 6.42
CA GLU A 229 -22.70 -24.45 6.57
C GLU A 229 -23.00 -24.20 8.05
N VAL A 230 -23.79 -23.16 8.34
CA VAL A 230 -24.27 -22.90 9.70
C VAL A 230 -25.30 -23.97 10.02
N GLY A 231 -24.91 -24.98 10.79
CA GLY A 231 -25.85 -25.93 11.39
C GLY A 231 -26.73 -25.20 12.40
N GLU A 232 -28.01 -25.59 12.50
CA GLU A 232 -29.08 -24.97 13.29
C GLU A 232 -28.82 -24.82 14.81
N ALA A 233 -27.64 -25.20 15.32
CA ALA A 233 -27.38 -25.38 16.75
C ALA A 233 -26.70 -24.20 17.46
N ASP A 234 -26.08 -23.23 16.75
CA ASP A 234 -25.32 -22.12 17.36
C ASP A 234 -25.92 -20.72 17.07
N GLY A 235 -27.12 -20.66 16.48
CA GLY A 235 -27.85 -19.41 16.29
C GLY A 235 -28.54 -18.97 17.59
N GLY A 236 -28.02 -17.94 18.24
CA GLY A 236 -28.83 -17.15 19.18
C GLY A 236 -30.11 -16.66 18.50
N GLU A 237 -31.18 -16.45 19.27
CA GLU A 237 -32.54 -16.19 18.79
C GLU A 237 -32.68 -15.02 17.78
N ASP A 238 -31.66 -14.17 17.63
CA ASP A 238 -31.65 -13.00 16.74
C ASP A 238 -31.38 -13.30 15.25
N ASP A 239 -30.88 -14.50 14.88
CA ASP A 239 -30.48 -14.81 13.50
C ASP A 239 -31.59 -15.47 12.63
N LYS A 240 -32.81 -15.62 13.17
CA LYS A 240 -33.93 -16.29 12.46
C LYS A 240 -34.80 -15.36 11.59
N ALA A 241 -34.50 -14.07 11.51
CA ALA A 241 -35.37 -13.10 10.82
C ALA A 241 -35.14 -13.00 9.30
N ASP A 242 -33.99 -13.42 8.78
CA ASP A 242 -33.71 -13.40 7.34
C ASP A 242 -33.26 -14.80 6.89
N GLY A 243 -34.10 -15.52 6.14
CA GLY A 243 -33.88 -16.89 5.65
C GLY A 243 -32.71 -17.10 4.67
N LYS A 244 -31.56 -16.46 4.91
CA LYS A 244 -30.28 -16.78 4.28
C LYS A 244 -29.51 -17.69 5.24
N THR A 245 -29.45 -18.97 4.94
CA THR A 245 -28.40 -19.87 5.43
C THR A 245 -27.05 -19.34 4.96
N GLY A 246 -26.51 -18.37 5.70
CA GLY A 246 -25.28 -17.67 5.35
C GLY A 246 -24.09 -18.56 5.61
N ALA A 247 -23.51 -19.14 4.57
CA ALA A 247 -22.25 -19.86 4.67
C ALA A 247 -21.18 -18.90 5.23
N ARG A 248 -20.63 -19.21 6.40
CA ARG A 248 -19.65 -18.36 7.09
C ARG A 248 -18.25 -18.92 6.87
N ALA A 249 -17.29 -18.05 6.57
CA ALA A 249 -15.89 -18.47 6.49
C ALA A 249 -15.36 -18.78 7.89
N THR A 250 -14.68 -19.91 8.05
CA THR A 250 -13.96 -20.22 9.29
C THR A 250 -12.78 -19.25 9.45
N VAL A 251 -12.59 -18.68 10.65
CA VAL A 251 -11.47 -17.77 10.94
C VAL A 251 -10.28 -18.57 11.48
N ALA A 252 -9.09 -18.32 10.94
CA ALA A 252 -7.85 -18.95 11.37
C ALA A 252 -7.45 -18.48 12.78
N THR A 253 -7.11 -19.43 13.65
CA THR A 253 -6.70 -19.13 15.03
C THR A 253 -5.38 -18.34 15.11
N ALA A 254 -4.49 -18.47 14.12
CA ALA A 254 -3.27 -17.65 14.03
C ALA A 254 -3.60 -16.16 13.84
N PHE A 255 -4.66 -15.85 13.08
CA PHE A 255 -5.09 -14.48 12.82
C PHE A 255 -5.65 -13.79 14.07
N ALA A 256 -6.33 -14.54 14.95
CA ALA A 256 -6.92 -14.01 16.17
C ALA A 256 -5.92 -13.80 17.33
N ARG A 257 -4.64 -14.17 17.15
CA ARG A 257 -3.65 -14.09 18.23
C ARG A 257 -3.30 -12.63 18.53
N ALA A 258 -3.36 -12.27 19.81
CA ALA A 258 -2.95 -10.96 20.29
C ALA A 258 -1.46 -10.70 19.97
N PRO A 259 -1.09 -9.44 19.67
CA PRO A 259 0.31 -9.08 19.43
C PRO A 259 1.16 -9.31 20.70
N GLU A 260 2.37 -9.84 20.52
CA GLU A 260 3.32 -10.09 21.62
C GLU A 260 3.93 -8.79 22.18
N THR A 261 3.92 -7.71 21.39
CA THR A 261 4.41 -6.38 21.77
C THR A 261 3.24 -5.40 21.83
N PRO A 262 3.21 -4.47 22.80
CA PRO A 262 2.23 -3.39 22.82
C PRO A 262 2.17 -2.66 21.47
N LEU A 263 0.96 -2.46 20.97
CA LEU A 263 0.74 -1.68 19.75
C LEU A 263 0.93 -0.19 20.05
N GLY A 264 1.44 0.53 19.05
CA GLY A 264 1.38 1.99 19.05
C GLY A 264 0.01 2.48 18.59
N ARG A 265 -0.02 3.73 18.15
CA ARG A 265 -1.19 4.38 17.56
C ARG A 265 -0.88 4.87 16.16
N GLN A 266 -1.90 4.93 15.33
CA GLN A 266 -1.85 5.55 14.02
C GLN A 266 -2.93 6.62 13.94
N LEU A 267 -2.53 7.82 13.54
CA LEU A 267 -3.45 8.90 13.17
C LEU A 267 -3.66 8.84 11.66
N ILE A 268 -4.91 8.70 11.25
CA ILE A 268 -5.31 8.62 9.84
C ILE A 268 -6.12 9.86 9.51
N VAL A 269 -5.65 10.64 8.54
CA VAL A 269 -6.33 11.83 8.03
C VAL A 269 -6.66 11.58 6.56
N ALA A 270 -7.93 11.29 6.30
CA ALA A 270 -8.46 11.10 4.96
C ALA A 270 -9.20 12.37 4.54
N PHE A 271 -8.75 13.04 3.49
CA PHE A 271 -9.39 14.26 3.02
C PHE A 271 -9.46 14.35 1.50
N ARG A 272 -10.42 15.15 1.03
CA ARG A 272 -10.64 15.44 -0.39
C ARG A 272 -10.64 16.94 -0.59
N THR A 273 -9.86 17.40 -1.56
CA THR A 273 -9.92 18.78 -2.07
C THR A 273 -10.42 18.78 -3.51
N VAL A 274 -11.07 19.87 -3.92
CA VAL A 274 -11.49 20.07 -5.32
C VAL A 274 -11.02 21.44 -5.77
N HIS A 275 -10.04 21.45 -6.66
CA HIS A 275 -9.42 22.67 -7.17
C HIS A 275 -10.02 23.07 -8.52
N GLN A 276 -10.04 24.36 -8.79
CA GLN A 276 -10.27 24.85 -10.15
C GLN A 276 -9.13 24.38 -11.06
N ALA A 277 -9.48 23.96 -12.27
CA ALA A 277 -8.52 23.49 -13.25
C ALA A 277 -7.96 24.68 -14.03
N ASP A 278 -7.00 25.39 -13.44
CA ASP A 278 -6.30 26.51 -14.06
C ASP A 278 -4.81 26.19 -14.35
N GLU A 279 -4.14 27.08 -15.08
CA GLU A 279 -2.72 26.91 -15.45
C GLU A 279 -1.78 27.03 -14.24
N GLY A 280 -2.17 27.78 -13.20
CA GLY A 280 -1.40 28.00 -11.98
C GLY A 280 -1.62 26.93 -10.90
N LEU A 281 -2.52 25.98 -11.12
CA LEU A 281 -2.82 24.93 -10.17
C LEU A 281 -1.57 24.13 -9.81
N LEU A 282 -1.25 24.11 -8.52
CA LEU A 282 -0.17 23.33 -7.93
C LEU A 282 -0.77 22.35 -6.92
N LEU A 283 -0.72 21.06 -7.26
CA LEU A 283 -1.23 19.95 -6.46
C LEU A 283 -0.28 19.61 -5.30
N GLY A 284 -0.76 18.84 -4.33
CA GLY A 284 0.04 18.35 -3.19
C GLY A 284 0.23 19.36 -2.06
N ARG A 285 -0.11 20.65 -2.23
CA ARG A 285 0.00 21.67 -1.17
C ARG A 285 -0.91 21.38 0.02
N ALA A 286 -2.11 20.86 -0.23
CA ALA A 286 -3.01 20.46 0.85
C ALA A 286 -2.41 19.33 1.71
N LEU A 287 -1.74 18.36 1.06
CA LEU A 287 -1.01 17.31 1.76
C LEU A 287 0.18 17.88 2.51
N GLU A 288 0.96 18.77 1.91
CA GLU A 288 2.11 19.42 2.56
C GLU A 288 1.67 20.15 3.85
N THR A 289 0.60 20.94 3.82
CA THR A 289 0.04 21.60 5.01
C THR A 289 -0.42 20.60 6.07
N ALA A 290 -1.08 19.51 5.68
CA ALA A 290 -1.47 18.46 6.62
C ALA A 290 -0.25 17.76 7.24
N TRP A 291 0.78 17.50 6.45
CA TRP A 291 2.00 16.86 6.87
C TRP A 291 2.76 17.75 7.87
N GLU A 292 3.05 18.99 7.50
CA GLU A 292 3.76 19.96 8.35
C GLU A 292 3.03 20.21 9.67
N THR A 293 1.70 20.34 9.63
CA THR A 293 0.90 20.58 10.85
C THR A 293 1.04 19.42 11.85
N LEU A 294 1.11 18.18 11.36
CA LEU A 294 1.06 16.99 12.20
C LEU A 294 2.45 16.43 12.56
N THR A 295 3.46 16.65 11.72
CA THR A 295 4.82 16.13 11.94
C THR A 295 5.86 17.23 12.19
N GLY A 296 5.56 18.49 11.88
CA GLY A 296 6.50 19.60 11.95
C GLY A 296 7.45 19.71 10.75
N SER A 297 7.30 18.87 9.73
CA SER A 297 8.16 18.80 8.55
C SER A 297 7.36 18.56 7.28
N VAL A 298 7.92 18.96 6.13
CA VAL A 298 7.37 18.60 4.82
C VAL A 298 7.51 17.10 4.55
N PRO A 299 6.75 16.53 3.60
CA PRO A 299 7.01 15.17 3.13
C PRO A 299 8.45 15.01 2.64
N GLY A 300 9.03 13.82 2.83
CA GLY A 300 10.42 13.53 2.44
C GLY A 300 10.54 13.16 0.96
N GLY A 301 9.55 12.43 0.42
CA GLY A 301 9.59 11.94 -0.94
C GLY A 301 8.25 11.51 -1.50
N TRP A 302 8.17 11.34 -2.82
CA TRP A 302 6.99 10.86 -3.53
C TRP A 302 7.36 9.96 -4.72
N GLY A 303 6.40 9.15 -5.16
CA GLY A 303 6.56 8.24 -6.29
C GLY A 303 5.24 7.56 -6.69
N THR A 304 5.22 6.85 -7.81
CA THR A 304 4.06 6.05 -8.25
C THR A 304 4.08 4.61 -7.72
N ALA A 305 5.18 4.22 -7.07
CA ALA A 305 5.45 2.90 -6.53
C ALA A 305 6.46 3.02 -5.38
N GLU A 306 6.66 1.92 -4.66
CA GLU A 306 7.69 1.76 -3.63
C GLU A 306 8.90 0.96 -4.19
N PRO A 307 10.15 1.24 -3.78
CA PRO A 307 10.57 2.32 -2.89
C PRO A 307 10.32 3.71 -3.51
N VAL A 308 9.94 4.64 -2.65
CA VAL A 308 9.73 6.03 -3.04
C VAL A 308 11.07 6.67 -3.34
N ASN A 309 11.25 7.15 -4.56
CA ASN A 309 12.59 7.40 -5.09
C ASN A 309 12.87 8.88 -5.39
N LEU A 310 11.82 9.72 -5.52
CA LEU A 310 11.95 11.14 -5.81
C LEU A 310 11.79 11.99 -4.54
N PRO A 311 12.63 13.01 -4.33
CA PRO A 311 12.40 14.01 -3.28
C PRO A 311 11.06 14.71 -3.49
N TRP A 312 10.43 15.16 -2.40
CA TRP A 312 9.14 15.83 -2.44
C TRP A 312 9.16 17.05 -3.38
N SER A 313 8.25 17.06 -4.36
CA SER A 313 8.12 18.14 -5.34
C SER A 313 6.67 18.27 -5.82
N PRO A 314 5.89 19.22 -5.26
CA PRO A 314 4.55 19.53 -5.73
C PRO A 314 4.48 19.82 -7.23
N ARG A 315 5.54 20.43 -7.80
CA ARG A 315 5.62 20.75 -9.24
C ARG A 315 5.69 19.50 -10.10
N GLN A 316 6.68 18.62 -9.85
CA GLN A 316 6.84 17.41 -10.65
C GLN A 316 5.63 16.46 -10.50
N LEU A 317 5.05 16.40 -9.31
CA LEU A 317 3.80 15.68 -9.07
C LEU A 317 2.65 16.24 -9.93
N THR A 318 2.53 17.56 -9.99
CA THR A 318 1.52 18.25 -10.81
C THR A 318 1.74 18.00 -12.30
N ASP A 319 2.99 18.06 -12.76
CA ASP A 319 3.36 17.80 -14.15
C ASP A 319 2.96 16.37 -14.56
N LEU A 320 3.30 15.37 -13.73
CA LEU A 320 2.89 13.98 -13.95
C LEU A 320 1.36 13.85 -14.00
N ALA A 321 0.65 14.50 -13.07
CA ALA A 321 -0.81 14.45 -13.04
C ALA A 321 -1.44 15.08 -14.30
N ARG A 322 -0.81 16.14 -14.83
CA ARG A 322 -1.23 16.84 -16.05
C ARG A 322 -0.99 16.00 -17.30
N GLU A 323 0.18 15.37 -17.41
CA GLU A 323 0.54 14.47 -18.53
C GLU A 323 -0.40 13.27 -18.65
N ARG A 324 -0.93 12.80 -17.50
CA ARG A 324 -1.82 11.63 -17.45
C ARG A 324 -3.28 11.94 -17.69
N VAL A 325 -3.70 13.20 -17.89
CA VAL A 325 -5.12 13.52 -18.11
C VAL A 325 -5.60 12.89 -19.42
N PRO A 326 -6.76 12.20 -19.44
CA PRO A 326 -7.80 12.11 -18.39
C PRO A 326 -7.63 10.97 -17.36
N GLU A 327 -6.66 10.08 -17.51
CA GLU A 327 -6.40 9.00 -16.58
C GLU A 327 -6.01 9.51 -15.18
N PRO A 328 -6.50 8.87 -14.11
CA PRO A 328 -6.11 9.25 -12.75
C PRO A 328 -4.65 8.92 -12.48
N SER A 329 -4.05 9.71 -11.59
CA SER A 329 -2.71 9.46 -11.04
C SER A 329 -2.84 8.92 -9.62
N HIS A 330 -2.09 7.86 -9.30
CA HIS A 330 -2.00 7.30 -7.95
C HIS A 330 -0.55 7.42 -7.48
N LEU A 331 -0.38 8.04 -6.32
CA LEU A 331 0.91 8.44 -5.80
C LEU A 331 1.05 7.97 -4.36
N ILE A 332 2.29 7.69 -3.99
CA ILE A 332 2.72 7.31 -2.66
C ILE A 332 3.67 8.41 -2.20
N VAL A 333 3.48 8.90 -0.99
CA VAL A 333 4.27 9.97 -0.38
C VAL A 333 4.76 9.45 0.97
N VAL A 334 6.04 9.64 1.29
CA VAL A 334 6.65 9.16 2.53
C VAL A 334 7.33 10.30 3.28
N GLY A 335 7.42 10.17 4.60
CA GLY A 335 8.13 11.09 5.47
C GLY A 335 9.62 10.76 5.58
N GLY A 336 10.33 11.58 6.36
CA GLY A 336 11.70 11.26 6.77
C GLY A 336 11.75 10.20 7.89
N PRO A 337 12.95 9.68 8.22
CA PRO A 337 13.14 8.62 9.20
C PRO A 337 12.74 9.02 10.63
N GLU A 338 12.68 10.33 10.94
CA GLU A 338 12.31 10.85 12.27
C GLU A 338 10.85 10.53 12.66
N ARG A 339 9.97 10.38 11.67
CA ARG A 339 8.54 10.14 11.88
C ARG A 339 7.99 9.21 10.81
N PRO A 340 7.65 7.95 11.15
CA PRO A 340 6.94 7.07 10.23
C PRO A 340 5.62 7.73 9.78
N ALA A 341 5.58 8.13 8.52
CA ALA A 341 4.43 8.75 7.90
C ALA A 341 4.37 8.36 6.43
N ILE A 342 3.18 8.00 5.96
CA ILE A 342 2.92 7.63 4.57
C ILE A 342 1.57 8.19 4.15
N ALA A 343 1.49 8.70 2.93
CA ALA A 343 0.21 9.06 2.32
C ALA A 343 0.05 8.39 0.97
N THR A 344 -1.20 8.09 0.63
CA THR A 344 -1.61 7.81 -0.75
C THR A 344 -2.40 8.99 -1.27
N VAL A 345 -2.07 9.45 -2.47
CA VAL A 345 -2.77 10.55 -3.16
C VAL A 345 -3.32 10.03 -4.47
N ARG A 346 -4.60 10.24 -4.71
CA ARG A 346 -5.22 10.01 -6.02
C ARG A 346 -5.66 11.35 -6.60
N VAL A 347 -5.10 11.69 -7.76
CA VAL A 347 -5.49 12.89 -8.51
C VAL A 347 -6.39 12.48 -9.67
N SER A 348 -7.55 13.11 -9.80
CA SER A 348 -8.51 12.84 -10.89
C SER A 348 -9.10 14.13 -11.46
N ARG A 349 -9.17 14.23 -12.79
CA ARG A 349 -9.90 15.31 -13.47
C ARG A 349 -11.39 14.97 -13.51
N THR A 350 -12.24 15.85 -12.99
CA THR A 350 -13.70 15.70 -13.02
C THR A 350 -14.36 16.91 -13.68
N THR A 351 -15.67 16.87 -13.91
CA THR A 351 -16.41 18.05 -14.41
C THR A 351 -16.41 19.22 -13.43
N LYS A 352 -16.17 18.97 -12.13
CA LYS A 352 -16.16 19.98 -11.07
C LYS A 352 -14.80 20.64 -10.84
N GLY A 353 -13.72 20.07 -11.39
CA GLY A 353 -12.36 20.54 -11.13
C GLY A 353 -11.33 19.42 -11.20
N VAL A 354 -10.22 19.61 -10.49
CA VAL A 354 -9.22 18.57 -10.21
C VAL A 354 -9.41 18.14 -8.76
N GLU A 355 -9.75 16.88 -8.53
CA GLU A 355 -9.91 16.33 -7.18
C GLU A 355 -8.59 15.70 -6.71
N GLU A 356 -8.14 16.04 -5.49
CA GLU A 356 -7.10 15.29 -4.77
C GLU A 356 -7.76 14.50 -3.63
N ASP A 357 -7.70 13.17 -3.73
CA ASP A 357 -8.10 12.24 -2.69
C ASP A 357 -6.86 11.79 -1.91
N VAL A 358 -6.76 12.21 -0.65
CA VAL A 358 -5.58 11.99 0.19
C VAL A 358 -5.95 11.11 1.39
N VAL A 359 -5.11 10.11 1.67
CA VAL A 359 -5.12 9.38 2.94
C VAL A 359 -3.72 9.42 3.51
N LEU A 360 -3.51 10.25 4.53
CA LEU A 360 -2.28 10.37 5.29
C LEU A 360 -2.37 9.51 6.56
N THR A 361 -1.36 8.69 6.83
CA THR A 361 -1.24 7.89 8.05
C THR A 361 0.10 8.18 8.73
N ILE A 362 0.05 8.50 10.02
CA ILE A 362 1.24 8.81 10.83
C ILE A 362 1.30 7.86 12.02
N GLY A 363 2.48 7.31 12.29
CA GLY A 363 2.73 6.37 13.38
C GLY A 363 3.22 7.05 14.64
N TYR A 364 2.67 6.62 15.76
CA TYR A 364 3.01 7.08 17.11
C TYR A 364 3.31 5.90 18.01
N GLY A 365 4.31 6.05 18.89
CA GLY A 365 4.60 5.07 19.93
C GLY A 365 3.40 4.84 20.87
N ALA A 366 3.43 3.75 21.63
CA ALA A 366 2.37 3.44 22.59
C ALA A 366 2.18 4.57 23.62
N ASP A 367 3.28 5.15 24.10
CA ASP A 367 3.31 6.19 25.14
C ASP A 367 3.35 7.63 24.59
N GLU A 368 3.31 7.79 23.26
CA GLU A 368 3.46 9.09 22.62
C GLU A 368 2.13 9.82 22.48
N GLU A 369 2.06 11.10 22.85
CA GLU A 369 0.82 11.88 22.74
C GLU A 369 0.44 12.14 21.27
N LEU A 370 -0.85 11.95 20.95
CA LEU A 370 -1.37 12.27 19.62
C LEU A 370 -1.63 13.78 19.52
N PRO A 371 -1.26 14.46 18.43
CA PRO A 371 -1.49 15.90 18.24
C PRO A 371 -2.95 16.21 17.88
N LEU A 372 -3.89 15.75 18.71
CA LEU A 372 -5.33 15.88 18.47
C LEU A 372 -5.80 17.34 18.54
N ASP A 373 -5.14 18.15 19.34
CA ASP A 373 -5.31 19.61 19.45
C ASP A 373 -5.08 20.33 18.11
N ARG A 374 -4.27 19.75 17.21
CA ARG A 374 -3.97 20.32 15.90
C ARG A 374 -5.00 19.98 14.82
N ILE A 375 -5.96 19.09 15.09
CA ILE A 375 -6.91 18.60 14.09
C ILE A 375 -7.89 19.67 13.63
N GLN A 376 -8.47 20.43 14.55
CA GLN A 376 -9.38 21.52 14.18
C GLN A 376 -8.62 22.68 13.47
N PRO A 377 -7.45 23.14 13.94
CA PRO A 377 -6.62 24.08 13.19
C PRO A 377 -6.24 23.59 11.78
N LEU A 378 -5.91 22.30 11.63
CA LEU A 378 -5.67 21.70 10.31
C LEU A 378 -6.90 21.76 9.41
N ALA A 379 -8.08 21.42 9.95
CA ALA A 379 -9.34 21.52 9.21
C ALA A 379 -9.57 22.95 8.67
N GLU A 380 -9.34 23.96 9.51
CA GLU A 380 -9.47 25.38 9.15
C GLU A 380 -8.49 25.77 8.04
N ALA A 381 -7.22 25.36 8.15
CA ALA A 381 -6.20 25.62 7.13
C ALA A 381 -6.58 25.00 5.78
N LEU A 382 -7.08 23.75 5.79
CA LEU A 382 -7.53 23.07 4.57
C LEU A 382 -8.77 23.73 3.95
N VAL A 383 -9.72 24.19 4.77
CA VAL A 383 -10.91 24.92 4.30
C VAL A 383 -10.53 26.24 3.66
N THR A 384 -9.67 27.02 4.32
CA THR A 384 -9.34 28.39 3.90
C THR A 384 -8.32 28.45 2.76
N GLY A 385 -7.35 27.54 2.73
CA GLY A 385 -6.26 27.54 1.76
C GLY A 385 -6.40 26.54 0.61
N HIS A 386 -7.20 25.47 0.77
CA HIS A 386 -7.09 24.30 -0.11
C HIS A 386 -8.42 23.77 -0.66
N SER A 387 -9.52 24.54 -0.57
CA SER A 387 -10.82 24.12 -1.12
C SER A 387 -11.26 22.74 -0.62
N LEU A 388 -11.12 22.52 0.70
CA LEU A 388 -11.52 21.27 1.33
C LEU A 388 -12.98 20.94 1.05
N LYS A 389 -13.23 19.72 0.58
CA LYS A 389 -14.57 19.15 0.38
C LYS A 389 -15.00 18.32 1.57
N THR A 390 -14.16 17.38 2.00
CA THR A 390 -14.41 16.56 3.19
C THR A 390 -13.10 16.18 3.86
N MET A 391 -13.10 16.06 5.19
CA MET A 391 -12.01 15.45 5.96
C MET A 391 -12.59 14.50 7.01
N LEU A 392 -12.02 13.31 7.14
CA LEU A 392 -12.27 12.37 8.23
C LEU A 392 -10.94 12.07 8.92
N VAL A 393 -10.91 12.28 10.23
CA VAL A 393 -9.79 11.90 11.09
C VAL A 393 -10.18 10.68 11.88
N SER A 394 -9.29 9.70 11.97
CA SER A 394 -9.52 8.47 12.72
C SER A 394 -8.24 8.05 13.44
N VAL A 395 -8.39 7.39 14.59
CA VAL A 395 -7.29 6.84 15.38
C VAL A 395 -7.39 5.32 15.38
N ARG A 396 -6.27 4.63 15.20
CA ARG A 396 -6.21 3.17 15.25
C ARG A 396 -5.08 2.70 16.14
N ARG A 397 -5.32 1.69 16.97
CA ARG A 397 -4.25 0.92 17.63
C ARG A 397 -3.62 -0.04 16.62
N SER A 398 -2.38 0.20 16.23
CA SER A 398 -1.65 -0.60 15.23
C SER A 398 -0.14 -0.32 15.36
N ARG A 399 0.66 -0.91 14.47
CA ARG A 399 2.12 -0.74 14.50
C ARG A 399 2.51 0.70 14.15
N PRO A 400 3.44 1.33 14.89
CA PRO A 400 3.93 2.66 14.54
C PRO A 400 4.72 2.69 13.22
N ASP A 401 5.27 1.56 12.77
CA ASP A 401 5.99 1.42 11.50
C ASP A 401 5.08 1.43 10.25
N LEU A 402 3.76 1.59 10.44
CA LEU A 402 2.73 1.69 9.39
C LEU A 402 2.56 0.43 8.51
N THR A 403 3.21 -0.67 8.90
CA THR A 403 3.05 -1.96 8.24
C THR A 403 1.86 -2.73 8.80
N THR A 404 1.24 -3.55 7.97
CA THR A 404 0.12 -4.43 8.35
C THR A 404 0.62 -5.86 8.47
N ALA A 405 0.43 -6.45 9.64
CA ALA A 405 0.74 -7.86 9.89
C ALA A 405 -0.49 -8.75 9.58
N PRO A 406 -0.31 -10.06 9.31
CA PRO A 406 -1.40 -10.98 8.97
C PRO A 406 -2.18 -11.44 10.20
N ARG A 407 -2.73 -10.47 10.94
CA ARG A 407 -3.44 -10.66 12.20
C ARG A 407 -4.59 -9.67 12.33
N LEU A 408 -5.53 -9.98 13.21
CA LEU A 408 -6.66 -9.11 13.49
C LEU A 408 -6.16 -7.81 14.13
N GLU A 409 -6.39 -6.70 13.44
CA GLU A 409 -6.20 -5.35 13.96
C GLU A 409 -7.56 -4.66 14.08
N GLY A 410 -7.73 -3.85 15.13
CA GLY A 410 -8.97 -3.09 15.33
C GLY A 410 -9.20 -2.10 14.18
N PRO A 411 -10.47 -1.82 13.83
CA PRO A 411 -10.77 -0.80 12.83
C PRO A 411 -10.33 0.58 13.32
N PRO A 412 -10.01 1.53 12.42
CA PRO A 412 -9.87 2.93 12.80
C PRO A 412 -11.15 3.44 13.45
N ILE A 413 -11.02 4.19 14.54
CA ILE A 413 -12.13 4.80 15.28
C ILE A 413 -12.21 6.27 14.84
N PRO A 414 -13.36 6.74 14.32
CA PRO A 414 -13.55 8.13 13.94
C PRO A 414 -13.30 9.10 15.11
N TYR A 415 -12.55 10.16 14.87
CA TYR A 415 -12.27 11.21 15.86
C TYR A 415 -12.99 12.51 15.49
N ALA A 416 -12.90 12.93 14.22
CA ALA A 416 -13.56 14.14 13.76
C ALA A 416 -13.93 14.04 12.27
N PHE A 417 -15.00 14.73 11.87
CA PHE A 417 -15.43 14.86 10.49
C PHE A 417 -15.59 16.33 10.12
N THR A 418 -15.08 16.75 8.97
CA THR A 418 -15.24 18.13 8.46
C THR A 418 -15.93 18.08 7.10
N LEU A 419 -16.98 18.88 6.95
CA LEU A 419 -17.70 19.08 5.70
C LEU A 419 -17.37 20.47 5.14
N GLY A 420 -16.91 20.50 3.90
CA GLY A 420 -16.50 21.72 3.19
C GLY A 420 -17.65 22.68 2.91
N PRO A 421 -17.33 23.95 2.59
CA PRO A 421 -18.32 25.03 2.50
C PRO A 421 -19.32 24.84 1.35
N GLU A 422 -18.88 24.30 0.20
CA GLU A 422 -19.78 24.04 -0.94
C GLU A 422 -20.82 22.97 -0.63
N ASP A 423 -20.43 21.89 0.06
CA ASP A 423 -21.36 20.82 0.43
C ASP A 423 -22.31 21.27 1.56
N VAL A 424 -21.83 22.07 2.53
CA VAL A 424 -22.70 22.72 3.54
C VAL A 424 -23.73 23.62 2.88
N HIS A 425 -23.32 24.40 1.88
CA HIS A 425 -24.22 25.28 1.14
C HIS A 425 -25.27 24.49 0.35
N ALA A 426 -24.87 23.40 -0.33
CA ALA A 426 -25.77 22.55 -1.10
C ALA A 426 -26.83 21.86 -0.23
N ILE A 427 -26.43 21.36 0.95
CA ILE A 427 -27.30 20.71 1.94
C ILE A 427 -28.23 21.72 2.63
N GLY A 428 -27.74 22.95 2.84
CA GLY A 428 -28.40 23.99 3.61
C GLY A 428 -27.87 24.05 5.05
N ALA A 429 -27.43 25.25 5.47
CA ALA A 429 -26.71 25.44 6.73
C ALA A 429 -27.52 25.02 7.97
N ASP A 430 -28.82 25.29 8.01
CA ASP A 430 -29.67 24.94 9.15
C ASP A 430 -29.79 23.42 9.34
N HIS A 431 -29.95 22.68 8.22
CA HIS A 431 -29.99 21.22 8.24
C HIS A 431 -28.65 20.64 8.68
N ALA A 432 -27.56 21.13 8.08
CA ALA A 432 -26.22 20.62 8.36
C ALA A 432 -25.77 20.90 9.81
N ARG A 433 -26.25 21.98 10.44
CA ARG A 433 -25.92 22.35 11.83
C ARG A 433 -26.68 21.59 12.90
N ARG A 434 -27.77 20.90 12.55
CA ARG A 434 -28.67 20.22 13.50
C ARG A 434 -28.77 18.73 13.19
N PRO A 435 -27.65 17.98 13.19
CA PRO A 435 -27.73 16.54 13.05
C PRO A 435 -28.38 15.92 14.31
N PRO A 436 -29.10 14.79 14.19
CA PRO A 436 -29.74 14.11 15.31
C PRO A 436 -28.72 13.31 16.15
N VAL A 437 -27.57 13.91 16.43
CA VAL A 437 -26.49 13.36 17.26
C VAL A 437 -26.05 14.43 18.25
N ASP A 438 -25.60 14.03 19.43
CA ASP A 438 -25.07 14.95 20.45
C ASP A 438 -23.64 15.41 20.08
N VAL A 439 -23.53 16.08 18.92
CA VAL A 439 -22.29 16.67 18.42
C VAL A 439 -22.59 18.11 18.07
N ARG A 440 -21.87 19.04 18.71
CA ARG A 440 -21.96 20.46 18.39
C ARG A 440 -20.95 20.82 17.29
N PRO A 441 -21.39 21.14 16.06
CA PRO A 441 -20.45 21.51 15.01
C PRO A 441 -19.81 22.88 15.27
N VAL A 442 -18.52 22.98 14.95
CA VAL A 442 -17.76 24.22 14.90
C VAL A 442 -17.78 24.75 13.47
N SER A 443 -18.06 26.05 13.30
CA SER A 443 -17.99 26.69 11.98
C SER A 443 -16.57 27.09 11.66
N LEU A 444 -16.12 26.73 10.47
CA LEU A 444 -14.77 26.99 9.96
C LEU A 444 -14.83 27.87 8.72
N GLY A 445 -13.78 28.66 8.47
CA GLY A 445 -13.65 29.56 7.33
C GLY A 445 -14.59 30.77 7.37
N ALA A 446 -14.97 31.26 6.19
CA ALA A 446 -15.72 32.50 6.05
C ALA A 446 -17.15 32.39 6.63
N PRO A 447 -17.62 33.35 7.46
CA PRO A 447 -18.95 33.28 8.11
C PRO A 447 -20.12 33.17 7.13
N ALA A 448 -20.00 33.74 5.92
CA ALA A 448 -21.05 33.75 4.92
C ALA A 448 -21.26 32.38 4.24
N ARG A 449 -20.20 31.57 4.11
CA ARG A 449 -20.22 30.22 3.53
C ARG A 449 -19.28 29.32 4.34
N PRO A 450 -19.67 28.95 5.58
CA PRO A 450 -18.79 28.23 6.48
C PRO A 450 -18.73 26.75 6.13
N ALA A 451 -17.58 26.15 6.39
CA ALA A 451 -17.47 24.70 6.59
C ALA A 451 -17.97 24.33 8.00
N LEU A 452 -18.29 23.06 8.22
CA LEU A 452 -18.68 22.54 9.53
C LEU A 452 -17.74 21.41 9.96
N HIS A 453 -17.17 21.55 11.15
CA HIS A 453 -16.32 20.56 11.80
C HIS A 453 -17.08 19.91 12.96
N PHE A 454 -17.16 18.59 12.94
CA PHE A 454 -17.91 17.75 13.87
C PHE A 454 -16.93 16.93 14.71
N PRO A 455 -16.68 17.29 15.98
CA PRO A 455 -15.94 16.43 16.91
C PRO A 455 -16.79 15.20 17.26
N LEU A 456 -16.30 14.00 16.97
CA LEU A 456 -17.10 12.77 17.10
C LEU A 456 -16.91 12.07 18.44
N GLY A 457 -15.98 12.52 19.27
CA GLY A 457 -15.70 12.00 20.61
C GLY A 457 -14.21 12.03 20.93
N GLU A 458 -13.85 11.30 21.97
CA GLU A 458 -12.45 11.08 22.35
C GLU A 458 -11.77 10.08 21.41
N ALA A 459 -10.44 10.09 21.42
CA ALA A 459 -9.69 9.04 20.73
C ALA A 459 -10.05 7.67 21.30
N GLU A 460 -10.30 6.72 20.40
CA GLU A 460 -10.63 5.33 20.73
C GLU A 460 -12.03 5.08 21.33
N ASP A 461 -12.94 6.05 21.27
CA ASP A 461 -14.37 5.85 21.60
C ASP A 461 -15.11 5.08 20.49
N ALA A 462 -15.47 3.83 20.75
CA ALA A 462 -16.17 2.98 19.79
C ALA A 462 -17.56 3.52 19.38
N GLU A 463 -18.23 4.32 20.21
CA GLU A 463 -19.53 4.91 19.89
C GLU A 463 -19.43 5.94 18.75
N ALA A 464 -18.24 6.48 18.47
CA ALA A 464 -18.00 7.43 17.40
C ALA A 464 -18.41 6.90 16.02
N TRP A 465 -18.39 5.57 15.81
CA TRP A 465 -18.93 4.95 14.60
C TRP A 465 -20.43 5.19 14.43
N GLY A 466 -21.22 5.00 15.49
CA GLY A 466 -22.66 5.25 15.47
C GLY A 466 -22.96 6.72 15.20
N ARG A 467 -22.21 7.63 15.84
CA ARG A 467 -22.34 9.08 15.62
C ARG A 467 -22.02 9.47 14.19
N LEU A 468 -20.94 8.93 13.60
CA LEU A 468 -20.58 9.16 12.20
C LEU A 468 -21.64 8.64 11.23
N GLN A 469 -22.17 7.43 11.46
CA GLN A 469 -23.21 6.83 10.62
C GLN A 469 -24.50 7.67 10.64
N GLN A 470 -24.95 8.07 11.82
CA GLN A 470 -26.14 8.92 11.97
C GLN A 470 -25.94 10.30 11.34
N LEU A 471 -24.77 10.92 11.55
CA LEU A 471 -24.40 12.21 10.93
C LEU A 471 -24.42 12.11 9.40
N THR A 472 -23.75 11.12 8.83
CA THR A 472 -23.66 10.97 7.36
C THR A 472 -25.02 10.63 6.74
N ALA A 473 -25.85 9.83 7.41
CA ALA A 473 -27.23 9.57 6.98
C ALA A 473 -28.07 10.85 6.97
N HIS A 474 -27.98 11.67 8.02
CA HIS A 474 -28.67 12.95 8.12
C HIS A 474 -28.27 13.91 6.99
N LEU A 475 -26.97 14.08 6.75
CA LEU A 475 -26.45 14.96 5.70
C LEU A 475 -26.91 14.52 4.29
N ARG A 476 -26.98 13.21 4.03
CA ARG A 476 -27.47 12.66 2.75
C ARG A 476 -28.98 12.83 2.55
N SER A 477 -29.78 12.77 3.62
CA SER A 477 -31.23 12.84 3.54
C SER A 477 -31.76 14.16 2.95
N ALA A 478 -31.05 15.28 3.18
CA ALA A 478 -31.39 16.58 2.61
C ALA A 478 -31.11 16.66 1.10
N THR A 479 -30.10 15.96 0.61
CA THR A 479 -29.74 15.93 -0.82
C THR A 479 -30.82 15.19 -1.62
N THR A 480 -31.43 14.17 -1.03
CA THR A 480 -32.45 13.32 -1.69
C THR A 480 -33.82 13.99 -1.78
N ARG A 481 -34.13 14.97 -0.92
CA ARG A 481 -35.42 15.70 -0.96
C ARG A 481 -35.49 16.80 -2.04
N ARG A 482 -34.38 17.06 -2.75
CA ARG A 482 -34.27 18.12 -3.77
C ARG A 482 -34.21 17.60 -5.21
N THR A 483 -34.17 16.28 -5.41
CA THR A 483 -34.35 15.60 -6.70
C THR A 483 -35.75 15.01 -6.75
#